data_AF-A0A2N6A9Q5-F1
#
_entry.id   AF-A0A2N6A9Q5-F1
#
_cell.length_a   1.000
_cell.length_b   1.000
_cell.length_c   1.000
_cell.angle_alpha   90.00
_cell.angle_beta   90.00
_cell.angle_gamma   90.00
#
_symmetry.space_group_name_H-M   'P 1'
#
loop_
_entity.id
_entity.type
_entity.pdbx_description
1 polymer ?
#
loop_
_entity_poly.entity_id
_entity_poly.type
_entity_poly.pdbx_seq_one_letter_code
_entity_poly.pdbx_strand_id
1 'polypeptide(L)'
;MFLNLRKQTIKQLLHSSLNNIDRLDAELLISHVIDKPREFLIARPEYKVGKFKSSKVKKLIKKREQGIPLAYLTGHKEFFGLDFEVNKHTLIPRP
;
A
#
# COMPACT_ATOMS: atom_id res chain seq x y z
N MET A 1 -8.33 13.66 -14.54
CA MET A 1 -7.66 12.34 -14.66
C MET A 1 -8.48 11.29 -13.91
N PHE A 2 -9.38 10.59 -14.61
CA PHE A 2 -10.31 9.63 -14.00
C PHE A 2 -9.56 8.38 -13.52
N LEU A 3 -9.51 8.15 -12.21
CA LEU A 3 -9.04 6.87 -11.65
C LEU A 3 -10.04 5.79 -12.10
N ASN A 4 -9.65 4.94 -13.04
CA ASN A 4 -10.46 3.84 -13.57
C ASN A 4 -11.01 2.97 -12.40
N LEU A 5 -12.34 2.98 -12.19
CA LEU A 5 -13.10 2.45 -11.04
C LEU A 5 -13.53 0.97 -11.22
N ARG A 6 -12.71 0.12 -11.84
CA ARG A 6 -13.03 -1.30 -12.00
C ARG A 6 -12.55 -2.11 -10.79
N LYS A 7 -13.27 -3.19 -10.44
CA LYS A 7 -12.73 -4.21 -9.52
C LYS A 7 -11.50 -4.81 -10.19
N GLN A 8 -10.41 -4.96 -9.45
CA GLN A 8 -9.14 -5.51 -9.95
C GLN A 8 -8.69 -6.63 -9.04
N THR A 9 -8.00 -7.62 -9.59
CA THR A 9 -7.36 -8.65 -8.77
C THR A 9 -6.11 -8.07 -8.08
N ILE A 10 -5.64 -8.73 -7.02
CA ILE A 10 -4.36 -8.39 -6.38
C ILE A 10 -3.23 -8.39 -7.41
N LYS A 11 -3.17 -9.41 -8.26
CA LYS A 11 -2.19 -9.52 -9.36
C LYS A 11 -2.23 -8.31 -10.30
N GLN A 12 -3.43 -7.89 -10.72
CA GLN A 12 -3.59 -6.73 -11.59
C GLN A 12 -3.17 -5.42 -10.91
N LEU A 13 -3.56 -5.23 -9.64
CA LEU A 13 -3.16 -4.06 -8.86
C LEU A 13 -1.64 -4.01 -8.72
N LEU A 14 -1.03 -5.12 -8.29
CA LEU A 14 0.41 -5.21 -8.10
C LEU A 14 1.15 -4.90 -9.41
N HIS A 15 0.81 -5.60 -10.50
CA HIS A 15 1.41 -5.36 -11.82
C HIS A 15 1.34 -3.88 -12.25
N SER A 16 0.18 -3.23 -12.08
CA SER A 16 0.04 -1.80 -12.41
C SER A 16 0.81 -0.86 -11.48
N SER A 17 1.14 -1.30 -10.27
CA SER A 17 1.86 -0.51 -9.26
C SER A 17 3.37 -0.50 -9.51
N LEU A 18 3.91 -1.62 -10.02
CA LEU A 18 5.35 -1.83 -10.22
C LEU A 18 6.00 -0.87 -11.23
N ASN A 19 5.20 -0.16 -12.04
CA ASN A 19 5.71 0.88 -12.94
C ASN A 19 6.06 2.19 -12.22
N ASN A 20 5.62 2.38 -10.97
CA ASN A 20 5.73 3.66 -10.25
C ASN A 20 6.55 3.54 -8.95
N ILE A 21 6.55 2.37 -8.31
CA ILE A 21 7.20 2.12 -7.02
C ILE A 21 7.73 0.69 -6.98
N ASP A 22 8.64 0.40 -6.05
CA ASP A 22 9.15 -0.95 -5.86
C ASP A 22 8.06 -1.93 -5.37
N ARG A 23 8.37 -3.22 -5.51
CA ARG A 23 7.43 -4.29 -5.18
C ARG A 23 7.06 -4.33 -3.71
N LEU A 24 8.01 -4.09 -2.81
CA LEU A 24 7.77 -4.18 -1.37
C LEU A 24 6.81 -3.08 -0.93
N ASP A 25 7.04 -1.84 -1.37
CA ASP A 25 6.16 -0.71 -1.11
C ASP A 25 4.75 -0.96 -1.69
N ALA A 26 4.65 -1.50 -2.91
CA ALA A 26 3.36 -1.85 -3.51
C ALA A 26 2.61 -2.91 -2.69
N GLU A 27 3.29 -3.98 -2.28
CA GLU A 27 2.70 -5.05 -1.46
C GLU A 27 2.24 -4.52 -0.10
N LEU A 28 3.04 -3.68 0.56
CA LEU A 28 2.70 -3.09 1.87
C LEU A 28 1.49 -2.15 1.76
N LEU A 29 1.42 -1.31 0.73
CA LEU A 29 0.27 -0.42 0.51
C LEU A 29 -1.00 -1.19 0.16
N ILE A 30 -0.91 -2.24 -0.66
CA ILE A 30 -2.06 -3.09 -0.98
C ILE A 30 -2.55 -3.82 0.28
N SER A 31 -1.63 -4.47 1.01
CA SER A 31 -1.86 -5.15 2.28
C SER A 31 -2.61 -4.24 3.27
N HIS A 32 -2.07 -3.04 3.51
CA HIS A 32 -2.66 -2.03 4.39
C HIS A 32 -4.10 -1.64 3.98
N VAL A 33 -4.35 -1.45 2.68
CA VAL A 33 -5.69 -1.03 2.22
C VAL A 33 -6.70 -2.16 2.25
N ILE A 34 -6.28 -3.39 1.94
CA ILE A 34 -7.21 -4.52 1.93
C ILE A 34 -7.40 -5.15 3.30
N ASP A 35 -6.56 -4.80 4.26
CA ASP A 35 -6.54 -5.31 5.64
C ASP A 35 -6.30 -6.83 5.66
N LYS A 36 -5.21 -7.23 5.01
CA LYS A 36 -4.72 -8.62 4.93
C LYS A 36 -3.20 -8.62 4.92
N PRO A 37 -2.56 -9.63 5.52
CA PRO A 37 -1.11 -9.70 5.58
C PRO A 37 -0.50 -9.92 4.18
N ARG A 38 0.81 -9.69 4.01
CA ARG A 38 1.47 -9.77 2.69
C ARG A 38 1.40 -11.17 2.07
N GLU A 39 1.48 -12.20 2.90
CA GLU A 39 1.34 -13.62 2.55
C GLU A 39 0.02 -13.89 1.85
N PHE A 40 -1.06 -13.19 2.25
CA PHE A 40 -2.35 -13.29 1.58
C PHE A 40 -2.29 -12.83 0.13
N LEU A 41 -1.51 -11.77 -0.18
CA LEU A 41 -1.35 -11.28 -1.54
C LEU A 41 -0.70 -12.32 -2.44
N ILE A 42 0.30 -13.03 -1.90
CA ILE A 42 1.04 -14.09 -2.58
C ILE A 42 0.17 -15.34 -2.75
N ALA A 43 -0.55 -15.74 -1.71
CA ALA A 43 -1.39 -16.94 -1.72
C ALA A 43 -2.69 -16.78 -2.54
N ARG A 44 -3.20 -15.55 -2.69
CA ARG A 44 -4.50 -15.27 -3.33
C ARG A 44 -4.38 -14.18 -4.41
N PRO A 45 -3.52 -14.34 -5.44
CA PRO A 45 -3.28 -13.30 -6.46
C PRO A 45 -4.55 -12.94 -7.25
N GLU A 46 -5.48 -13.88 -7.41
CA GLU A 46 -6.74 -13.69 -8.13
C GLU A 46 -7.88 -13.10 -7.26
N TYR A 47 -7.62 -12.82 -5.98
CA TYR A 47 -8.60 -12.18 -5.10
C TYR A 47 -9.01 -10.81 -5.64
N LYS A 48 -10.31 -10.60 -5.81
CA LYS A 48 -10.88 -9.36 -6.35
C LYS A 48 -10.99 -8.29 -5.27
N VAL A 49 -10.24 -7.21 -5.44
CA VAL A 49 -10.30 -6.02 -4.59
C VAL A 49 -11.47 -5.13 -5.04
N GLY A 50 -12.28 -4.69 -4.07
CA GLY A 50 -13.42 -3.81 -4.30
C GLY A 50 -12.99 -2.44 -4.85
N LYS A 51 -13.86 -1.81 -5.65
CA LYS A 51 -13.56 -0.55 -6.38
C LYS A 51 -13.01 0.56 -5.47
N PHE A 52 -13.59 0.74 -4.28
CA PHE A 52 -13.15 1.75 -3.32
C PHE A 52 -11.74 1.47 -2.79
N LYS A 53 -11.45 0.21 -2.41
CA LYS A 53 -10.12 -0.23 -1.97
C LYS A 53 -9.09 -0.10 -3.11
N SER A 54 -9.43 -0.52 -4.33
CA SER A 54 -8.56 -0.32 -5.51
C SER A 54 -8.26 1.16 -5.78
N SER A 55 -9.23 2.05 -5.60
CA SER A 55 -9.03 3.50 -5.73
C SER A 55 -8.13 4.05 -4.62
N LYS A 56 -8.32 3.61 -3.37
CA LYS A 56 -7.45 3.98 -2.24
C LYS A 56 -6.00 3.52 -2.47
N VAL A 57 -5.78 2.28 -2.93
CA VAL A 57 -4.45 1.78 -3.32
C VAL A 57 -3.79 2.71 -4.35
N LYS A 58 -4.49 3.02 -5.45
CA LYS A 58 -3.95 3.92 -6.50
C LYS A 58 -3.60 5.31 -5.97
N LYS A 59 -4.40 5.85 -5.05
CA LYS A 59 -4.11 7.14 -4.40
C LYS A 59 -2.85 7.06 -3.55
N LEU A 60 -2.66 5.99 -2.78
CA LEU A 60 -1.46 5.81 -1.96
C LEU A 60 -0.21 5.59 -2.82
N ILE A 61 -0.30 4.84 -3.91
CA ILE A 61 0.81 4.66 -4.86
C ILE A 61 1.27 6.00 -5.43
N LYS A 62 0.34 6.85 -5.90
CA LYS A 62 0.68 8.19 -6.40
C LYS A 62 1.38 9.05 -5.34
N LYS A 63 0.94 8.97 -4.08
CA LYS A 63 1.61 9.67 -2.98
C LYS A 63 3.01 9.13 -2.72
N ARG A 64 3.19 7.80 -2.82
CA ARG A 64 4.49 7.15 -2.63
C ARG A 64 5.48 7.51 -3.72
N GLU A 65 5.02 7.53 -4.98
CA GLU A 65 5.76 8.00 -6.15
C GLU A 65 6.24 9.46 -5.99
N GLN A 66 5.46 10.31 -5.31
CA GLN A 66 5.84 11.68 -4.97
C GLN A 66 6.85 11.79 -3.81
N GLY A 67 7.38 10.66 -3.31
CA GLY A 67 8.37 10.64 -2.25
C GLY A 67 7.80 10.69 -0.82
N ILE A 68 6.47 10.65 -0.64
CA ILE A 68 5.90 10.58 0.72
C ILE A 68 6.36 9.26 1.38
N PRO A 69 6.90 9.30 2.62
CA PRO A 69 7.34 8.10 3.31
C PRO A 69 6.23 7.06 3.49
N LEU A 70 6.56 5.79 3.27
CA LEU A 70 5.61 4.67 3.41
C LEU A 70 4.92 4.67 4.78
N ALA A 71 5.68 4.88 5.86
CA ALA A 71 5.15 4.88 7.23
C ALA A 71 4.08 5.96 7.44
N TYR A 72 4.17 7.12 6.80
CA TYR A 72 3.12 8.14 6.86
C TYR A 72 1.88 7.78 6.04
N LEU A 73 2.03 6.93 5.02
CA LEU A 73 0.91 6.44 4.21
C LEU A 73 0.15 5.31 4.90
N THR A 74 0.87 4.45 5.63
CA THR A 74 0.29 3.37 6.43
C THR A 74 -0.14 3.82 7.82
N GLY A 75 0.45 4.91 8.34
CA GLY A 75 0.21 5.45 9.68
C GLY A 75 1.00 4.76 10.79
N HIS A 76 1.84 3.79 10.44
CA HIS A 76 2.49 2.89 11.40
C HIS A 76 3.95 2.62 11.02
N LYS A 77 4.79 2.40 12.04
CA LYS A 77 6.20 2.02 11.90
C LYS A 77 6.60 1.08 13.04
N GLU A 78 7.04 -0.13 12.67
CA GLU A 78 7.70 -1.03 13.61
C GLU A 78 9.11 -0.53 13.95
N PHE A 79 9.46 -0.55 15.24
CA PHE A 79 10.76 -0.20 15.79
C PHE A 79 11.02 -0.95 17.11
N PHE A 80 12.14 -1.68 17.18
CA PHE A 80 12.48 -2.56 18.32
C PHE A 80 11.34 -3.49 18.76
N GLY A 81 10.62 -4.08 17.80
CA GLY A 81 9.52 -5.02 18.06
C GLY A 81 8.22 -4.38 18.56
N LEU A 82 8.16 -3.04 18.62
CA LEU A 82 6.97 -2.27 18.96
C LEU A 82 6.41 -1.60 17.70
N ASP A 83 5.08 -1.55 17.58
CA ASP A 83 4.42 -0.80 16.51
C ASP A 83 4.04 0.60 17.01
N PHE A 84 4.50 1.63 16.31
CA PHE A 84 4.23 3.03 16.64
C PHE A 84 3.31 3.66 15.61
N GLU A 85 2.29 4.39 16.09
CA GLU A 85 1.55 5.32 15.25
C GLU A 85 2.44 6.50 14.86
N VAL A 86 2.48 6.82 13.56
CA VAL A 86 3.27 7.93 13.02
C VAL A 86 2.44 8.76 12.05
N ASN A 87 2.75 10.04 11.96
CA ASN A 87 2.12 10.94 11.00
C ASN A 87 3.11 12.01 10.50
N LYS A 88 2.64 12.90 9.61
CA LYS A 88 3.48 13.94 9.01
C LYS A 88 4.09 14.95 10.00
N HIS A 89 3.64 14.97 11.24
CA HIS A 89 4.11 15.85 12.32
C HIS A 89 5.09 15.15 13.28
N THR A 90 5.39 13.87 13.06
CA THR A 90 6.32 13.10 13.90
C THR A 90 7.55 12.69 13.10
N LEU A 91 8.69 12.49 13.74
CA LEU A 91 9.82 11.81 13.09
C LEU A 91 9.51 10.31 12.94
N ILE A 92 9.97 9.70 11.85
CA ILE A 92 9.88 8.24 11.66
C ILE A 92 11.05 7.60 12.43
N PRO A 93 10.80 6.70 13.39
CA PRO A 93 11.86 5.95 14.07
C PRO A 93 12.77 5.22 13.07
N ARG A 94 14.08 5.37 13.27
CA ARG A 94 15.13 4.74 12.45
C ARG A 94 15.88 3.74 13.34
N PRO A 95 16.23 2.54 12.83
CA PRO A 95 17.15 1.60 13.49
C PRO A 95 18.44 2.26 13.94
#